data_AF-A0AAQ0FGH5-F1
#
_entry.id   AF-A0AAQ0FGH5-F1
#
_cell.length_a   1.000
_cell.length_b   1.000
_cell.length_c   1.000
_cell.angle_alpha   90.00
_cell.angle_beta   90.00
_cell.angle_gamma   90.00
#
_symmetry.space_group_name_H-M   'P 1'
#
loop_
_entity.id
_entity.type
_entity.pdbx_description
1 polymer ?
#
loop_
_entity_poly.entity_id
_entity_poly.type
_entity_poly.pdbx_seq_one_letter_code
_entity_poly.pdbx_strand_id
1 'polypeptide(L)'
;MKSIIAFALAAAALTNATVSFAQTTSTPLTRAEVIADLVRLEQAGYRPAAGDDPHYPDDIQAAEARVAAQAAAQQRDTVHAGR
;
A
#
# COMPACT_ATOMS: atom_id res chain seq x y z
N MET A 1 -46.94 11.73 -12.56
CA MET A 1 -45.67 11.94 -11.83
C MET A 1 -45.02 10.60 -11.49
N LYS A 2 -44.39 9.95 -12.49
CA LYS A 2 -43.63 8.69 -12.33
C LYS A 2 -42.57 8.52 -13.43
N SER A 3 -42.83 9.06 -14.63
CA SER A 3 -41.92 8.97 -15.79
C SER A 3 -40.70 9.91 -15.71
N ILE A 4 -40.78 11.01 -14.95
CA ILE A 4 -39.65 11.92 -14.74
C ILE A 4 -38.62 11.30 -13.78
N ILE A 5 -39.09 10.50 -12.81
CA ILE A 5 -38.23 9.79 -11.85
C ILE A 5 -37.40 8.71 -12.58
N ALA A 6 -37.96 8.06 -13.60
CA ALA A 6 -37.26 7.05 -14.37
C ALA A 6 -36.08 7.61 -15.20
N PHE A 7 -36.19 8.85 -15.71
CA PHE A 7 -35.12 9.47 -16.50
C PHE A 7 -33.94 9.93 -15.63
N ALA A 8 -34.22 10.38 -14.39
CA ALA A 8 -33.19 10.75 -13.43
C ALA A 8 -32.32 9.55 -12.98
N LEU A 9 -32.89 8.34 -12.97
CA LEU A 9 -32.17 7.13 -12.58
C LEU A 9 -31.23 6.60 -13.68
N ALA A 10 -31.49 6.92 -14.95
CA ALA A 10 -30.70 6.45 -16.09
C ALA A 10 -29.44 7.30 -16.37
N ALA A 11 -29.47 8.60 -16.03
CA ALA A 11 -28.35 9.51 -16.29
C ALA A 11 -27.22 9.46 -15.23
N ALA A 12 -27.46 8.83 -14.08
CA ALA A 12 -26.47 8.68 -13.02
C ALA A 12 -25.44 7.54 -13.27
N ALA A 13 -25.59 6.80 -14.38
CA ALA A 13 -24.86 5.55 -14.62
C ALA A 13 -23.53 5.68 -15.38
N LEU A 14 -23.05 6.88 -15.75
CA LEU A 14 -21.89 7.01 -16.65
C LEU A 14 -20.78 7.96 -16.18
N THR A 15 -20.67 8.25 -14.89
CA THR A 15 -19.42 8.81 -14.35
C THR A 15 -18.51 7.68 -13.85
N ASN A 16 -18.30 6.66 -14.67
CA ASN A 16 -17.12 5.82 -14.51
C ASN A 16 -15.95 6.64 -15.06
N ALA A 17 -15.49 7.61 -14.28
CA ALA A 17 -14.17 8.16 -14.46
C ALA A 17 -13.20 7.00 -14.22
N THR A 18 -12.86 6.28 -15.30
CA THR A 18 -11.72 5.38 -15.31
C THR A 18 -10.50 6.27 -15.21
N VAL A 19 -10.16 6.68 -13.98
CA VAL A 19 -8.90 7.32 -13.68
C VAL A 19 -7.84 6.24 -13.92
N SER A 20 -7.33 6.21 -15.14
CA SER A 20 -6.16 5.41 -15.48
C SER A 20 -4.96 6.12 -14.85
N PHE A 21 -4.52 5.63 -13.70
CA PHE A 21 -3.35 6.15 -12.99
C PHE A 21 -2.09 5.84 -13.80
N ALA A 22 -1.78 6.69 -14.78
CA ALA A 22 -0.47 6.78 -15.41
C ALA A 22 0.26 8.09 -15.02
N GLN A 23 -0.46 9.01 -14.37
CA GLN A 23 0.09 10.25 -13.81
C GLN A 23 0.79 9.86 -12.50
N THR A 24 2.08 9.52 -12.55
CA THR A 24 2.90 9.35 -11.35
C THR A 24 3.07 10.72 -10.66
N THR A 25 2.06 11.12 -9.89
CA THR A 25 2.14 12.27 -8.96
C THR A 25 3.04 11.96 -7.76
N SER A 26 3.40 10.68 -7.57
CA SER A 26 4.37 10.22 -6.58
C SER A 26 5.80 10.40 -7.08
N THR A 27 6.68 10.87 -6.20
CA THR A 27 8.13 10.84 -6.39
C THR A 27 8.56 9.44 -6.81
N PRO A 28 9.32 9.28 -7.91
CA PRO A 28 9.77 7.96 -8.33
C PRO A 28 10.69 7.35 -7.28
N LEU A 29 10.44 6.10 -6.91
CA LEU A 29 11.30 5.37 -5.99
C LEU A 29 12.68 5.18 -6.61
N THR A 30 13.71 5.41 -5.82
CA THR A 30 15.08 5.13 -6.20
C THR A 30 15.36 3.63 -6.04
N ARG A 31 16.32 3.12 -6.83
CA ARG A 31 16.79 1.73 -6.67
C ARG A 31 17.31 1.48 -5.24
N ALA A 32 17.94 2.49 -4.64
CA ALA A 32 18.45 2.38 -3.28
C ALA A 32 17.33 2.20 -2.25
N GLU A 33 16.23 2.94 -2.39
CA GLU A 33 15.05 2.81 -1.52
C GLU A 33 14.41 1.42 -1.65
N VAL A 34 14.21 0.93 -2.88
CA VAL A 34 13.63 -0.40 -3.10
C VAL A 34 14.48 -1.50 -2.46
N ILE A 35 15.81 -1.42 -2.58
CA ILE A 35 16.72 -2.39 -1.93
C ILE A 35 16.61 -2.27 -0.40
N ALA A 36 16.57 -1.06 0.14
CA ALA A 36 16.42 -0.85 1.57
C ALA A 36 15.11 -1.43 2.11
N ASP A 37 14.02 -1.31 1.36
CA ASP A 37 12.71 -1.86 1.73
C ASP A 37 12.72 -3.40 1.69
N LEU A 38 13.31 -3.99 0.65
CA LEU A 38 13.46 -5.45 0.56
C LEU A 38 14.28 -6.01 1.71
N VAL A 39 15.42 -5.40 2.03
CA VAL A 39 16.26 -5.80 3.17
C VAL A 39 15.48 -5.73 4.49
N ARG A 40 14.61 -4.72 4.64
CA ARG A 40 13.79 -4.56 5.85
C ARG A 40 12.72 -5.64 5.97
N LEU A 41 12.09 -6.01 4.85
CA LEU A 41 11.14 -7.12 4.81
C LEU A 41 11.84 -8.46 5.12
N GLU A 42 13.04 -8.69 4.56
CA GLU A 42 13.84 -9.88 4.89
C GLU A 42 14.21 -9.94 6.37
N GLN A 43 14.61 -8.81 6.98
CA GLN A 43 14.86 -8.70 8.42
C GLN A 43 13.60 -8.93 9.26
N ALA A 44 12.43 -8.57 8.75
CA ALA A 44 11.14 -8.87 9.35
C ALA A 44 10.71 -10.35 9.18
N GLY A 45 11.48 -11.14 8.43
CA GLY A 45 11.28 -12.57 8.24
C GLY A 45 10.61 -12.96 6.93
N TYR A 46 10.40 -12.03 5.99
CA TYR A 46 9.82 -12.34 4.68
C TYR A 46 10.81 -13.10 3.80
N ARG A 47 10.39 -14.21 3.18
CA ARG A 47 11.23 -15.04 2.31
C ARG A 47 10.46 -15.48 1.04
N PRO A 48 10.42 -14.63 -0.01
CA PRO A 48 9.64 -14.91 -1.22
C PRO A 48 10.18 -16.06 -2.08
N ALA A 49 11.41 -16.51 -1.84
CA ALA A 49 12.11 -17.48 -2.68
C ALA A 49 11.84 -18.96 -2.31
N ALA A 50 10.82 -19.24 -1.49
CA ALA A 50 10.50 -20.60 -1.05
C ALA A 50 9.87 -21.50 -2.14
N GLY A 51 9.61 -20.97 -3.34
CA GLY A 51 8.93 -21.68 -4.43
C GLY A 51 7.46 -21.28 -4.50
N ASP A 52 6.55 -22.27 -4.58
CA ASP A 52 5.12 -22.03 -4.31
C ASP A 52 4.99 -21.66 -2.83
N ASP A 53 4.79 -20.38 -2.56
CA ASP A 53 4.51 -19.89 -1.21
C ASP A 53 3.02 -20.10 -0.91
N PRO A 54 2.64 -21.10 -0.08
CA PRO A 54 1.25 -21.36 0.25
C PRO A 54 0.65 -20.30 1.19
N HIS A 55 1.49 -19.42 1.75
CA HIS A 55 1.12 -18.38 2.68
C HIS A 55 1.12 -17.00 2.04
N TYR A 56 1.33 -16.87 0.73
CA TYR A 56 1.09 -15.61 0.03
C TYR A 56 -0.43 -15.33 -0.02
N PRO A 57 -0.89 -14.12 0.37
CA PRO A 57 -0.14 -12.91 0.74
C PRO A 57 -0.01 -12.65 2.24
N ASP A 58 -0.31 -13.60 3.13
CA ASP A 58 -0.27 -13.41 4.59
C ASP A 58 1.15 -13.12 5.11
N ASP A 59 2.16 -13.83 4.59
CA ASP A 59 3.55 -13.69 5.05
C ASP A 59 4.14 -12.31 4.76
N ILE A 60 3.85 -11.74 3.58
CA ILE A 60 4.30 -10.38 3.25
C ILE A 60 3.60 -9.33 4.12
N GLN A 61 2.30 -9.48 4.37
CA GLN A 61 1.53 -8.56 5.24
C GLN A 61 2.03 -8.61 6.69
N ALA A 62 2.32 -9.80 7.20
CA ALA A 62 2.89 -9.97 8.54
C ALA A 62 4.26 -9.30 8.66
N ALA A 63 5.10 -9.40 7.62
CA ALA A 63 6.40 -8.73 7.57
C ALA A 63 6.24 -7.19 7.51
N GLU A 64 5.35 -6.67 6.66
CA GLU A 64 5.04 -5.25 6.58
C GLU A 64 4.55 -4.68 7.92
N ALA A 65 3.68 -5.40 8.63
CA ALA A 65 3.21 -5.00 9.95
C ALA A 65 4.36 -4.90 10.98
N ARG A 66 5.32 -5.83 10.95
CA ARG A 66 6.52 -5.78 11.80
C ARG A 66 7.40 -4.57 11.45
N VAL A 67 7.61 -4.31 10.16
CA VAL A 67 8.35 -3.14 9.67
C VAL A 67 7.71 -1.84 10.13
N ALA A 68 6.38 -1.72 10.00
CA ALA A 68 5.63 -0.54 10.44
C ALA A 68 5.75 -0.33 11.96
N ALA A 69 5.68 -1.40 12.75
CA ALA A 69 5.86 -1.35 14.20
C ALA A 69 7.27 -0.89 14.58
N GLN A 70 8.31 -1.40 13.90
CA GLN A 70 9.70 -0.97 14.10
C GLN A 70 9.88 0.52 13.76
N ALA A 71 9.37 0.97 12.62
CA ALA A 71 9.42 2.38 12.22
C ALA A 71 8.75 3.28 13.26
N ALA A 72 7.58 2.89 13.77
CA ALA A 72 6.88 3.62 14.82
C ALA A 72 7.65 3.65 16.16
N ALA A 73 8.39 2.59 16.50
CA ALA A 73 9.27 2.57 17.67
C ALA A 73 10.45 3.53 17.51
N GLN A 74 11.16 3.48 16.38
CA GLN A 74 12.26 4.40 16.06
C GLN A 74 11.81 5.87 16.08
N GLN A 75 10.59 6.16 15.59
CA GLN A 75 10.01 7.49 15.64
C GLN A 75 9.80 7.98 17.08
N ARG A 76 9.40 7.09 18.01
CA ARG A 76 9.22 7.45 19.43
C ARG A 76 10.56 7.72 20.11
N ASP A 77 11.57 6.91 19.83
CA ASP A 77 12.90 7.04 20.43
C ASP A 77 13.59 8.35 19.99
N THR A 78 13.48 8.70 18.71
CA THR A 78 14.01 9.97 18.17
C THR A 78 13.31 11.19 18.74
N VAL A 79 11.98 11.13 18.95
CA VAL A 79 11.22 12.20 19.62
C VAL A 79 11.63 12.34 21.10
N HIS A 80 11.99 11.25 21.77
CA HIS A 80 12.40 11.30 23.17
C HIS A 80 13.86 11.75 23.36
N ALA A 81 14.76 11.42 22.42
CA ALA A 81 16.16 11.85 22.46
C ALA A 81 16.39 13.33 22.09
N GLY A 82 15.42 13.97 21.44
CA GLY A 82 15.49 15.38 21.03
C GLY A 82 14.91 16.37 22.05
N ARG A 83 14.53 15.93 23.25
CA ARG A 83 13.94 16.76 24.32
C ARG A 83 14.83 16.77 25.55
#